data_AF-A0A7Z0Q0E3-F1
#
_entry.id   AF-A0A7Z0Q0E3-F1
#
_cell.length_a   1.000
_cell.length_b   1.000
_cell.length_c   1.000
_cell.angle_alpha   90.00
_cell.angle_beta   90.00
_cell.angle_gamma   90.00
#
_symmetry.space_group_name_H-M   'P 1'
#
loop_
_entity.id
_entity.type
_entity.pdbx_description
1 polymer ?
#
loop_
_entity_poly.entity_id
_entity_poly.type
_entity_poly.pdbx_seq_one_letter_code
_entity_poly.pdbx_strand_id
1 'polypeptide(L)' 'LRLPGGADERAVAAGALRLGVAVTPGTHYFAAEPPAPHLRLSYVSTPGAAQLEDGVQRLAQALADGPTGPFGGPRFATHA' A
#
# COMPACT_ATOMS: atom_id res chain seq x y z
N LEU A 1 -0.55 2.99 -6.33
CA LEU A 1 0.74 2.73 -5.65
C LEU A 1 1.10 1.27 -5.85
N ARG A 2 2.29 0.97 -6.40
CA ARG A 2 2.77 -0.42 -6.56
C ARG A 2 3.40 -0.90 -5.27
N LEU A 3 3.08 -2.11 -4.84
CA LEU A 3 3.71 -2.76 -3.70
C LEU A 3 4.87 -3.66 -4.15
N PRO A 4 5.79 -4.04 -3.24
CA PRO A 4 6.79 -5.06 -3.51
C PRO A 4 6.16 -6.36 -4.02
N GLY A 5 6.88 -7.09 -4.88
CA GLY A 5 6.42 -8.38 -5.39
C GLY A 5 6.19 -9.37 -4.25
N GLY A 6 5.02 -10.03 -4.24
CA GLY A 6 4.62 -10.97 -3.20
C GLY A 6 4.00 -10.33 -1.94
N ALA A 7 3.83 -9.00 -1.91
CA ALA A 7 3.07 -8.34 -0.86
C ALA A 7 1.57 -8.68 -0.95
N ASP A 8 0.95 -8.97 0.19
CA ASP A 8 -0.50 -9.11 0.29
C ASP A 8 -1.14 -7.74 0.52
N GLU A 9 -1.76 -7.20 -0.53
CA GLU A 9 -2.46 -5.91 -0.50
C GLU A 9 -3.62 -5.85 0.50
N ARG A 10 -4.28 -6.98 0.82
CA ARG A 10 -5.32 -7.01 1.85
C ARG A 10 -4.72 -6.94 3.25
N ALA A 11 -3.60 -7.62 3.48
CA ALA A 11 -2.88 -7.55 4.75
C ALA A 11 -2.34 -6.13 5.01
N VAL A 12 -1.79 -5.49 3.98
CA VAL A 12 -1.36 -4.08 4.04
C VAL A 12 -2.55 -3.15 4.30
N ALA A 13 -3.67 -3.32 3.59
CA ALA A 13 -4.87 -2.51 3.80
C ALA A 13 -5.43 -2.67 5.24
N ALA A 14 -5.43 -3.88 5.77
CA ALA A 14 -5.82 -4.13 7.16
C ALA A 14 -4.84 -3.50 8.17
N GLY A 15 -3.53 -3.52 7.88
CA GLY A 15 -2.49 -2.86 8.68
C GLY A 15 -2.66 -1.34 8.71
N ALA A 16 -2.85 -0.73 7.54
CA ALA A 16 -3.12 0.70 7.41
C ALA A 16 -4.39 1.10 8.18
N LEU A 17 -5.46 0.28 8.10
CA LEU A 17 -6.70 0.57 8.80
C LEU A 17 -6.52 0.56 10.32
N ARG A 18 -5.69 -0.34 10.87
CA ARG A 18 -5.34 -0.34 12.31
C ARG A 18 -4.58 0.91 12.73
N LEU A 19 -3.85 1.54 11.81
CA LEU A 19 -3.18 2.83 12.02
C LEU A 19 -4.08 4.03 11.66
N GLY A 20 -5.37 3.81 11.37
CA GLY A 20 -6.34 4.86 11.07
C GLY A 20 -6.30 5.38 9.63
N VAL A 21 -5.73 4.62 8.69
CA VAL A 21 -5.66 4.98 7.27
C VAL A 21 -6.44 3.98 6.42
N ALA A 22 -7.48 4.45 5.74
CA ALA A 22 -8.24 3.63 4.79
C ALA A 22 -7.61 3.69 3.39
N VAL A 23 -7.34 2.51 2.80
CA VAL A 23 -6.86 2.36 1.42
C VAL A 23 -7.62 1.23 0.73
N THR A 24 -7.61 1.20 -0.60
CA THR A 24 -8.32 0.17 -1.39
C THR A 24 -7.31 -0.79 -2.04
N PRO A 25 -7.43 -2.12 -1.84
CA PRO A 25 -6.66 -3.11 -2.59
C PRO A 25 -6.90 -3.01 -4.10
N GLY A 26 -5.85 -3.22 -4.89
CA GLY A 26 -5.82 -2.93 -6.32
C GLY A 26 -6.32 -4.06 -7.22
N THR A 27 -6.42 -5.30 -6.73
CA THR A 27 -6.77 -6.48 -7.55
C THR A 27 -8.02 -6.28 -8.42
N HIS A 28 -9.03 -5.56 -7.92
CA HIS A 28 -10.29 -5.34 -8.64
C HIS A 28 -10.19 -4.38 -9.84
N TYR A 29 -9.04 -3.75 -10.05
CA TYR A 29 -8.81 -2.80 -11.15
C TYR A 29 -8.09 -3.41 -12.36
N PHE A 30 -7.76 -4.71 -12.33
CA PHE A 30 -7.15 -5.44 -13.44
C PHE A 30 -8.20 -6.35 -14.08
N ALA A 31 -9.04 -5.78 -14.94
CA ALA A 31 -10.19 -6.50 -15.50
C ALA A 31 -9.81 -7.45 -16.64
N ALA A 32 -8.77 -7.12 -17.41
CA ALA A 32 -8.32 -7.91 -18.56
C ALA A 32 -6.85 -8.37 -18.44
N GLU A 33 -6.16 -7.95 -17.39
CA GLU A 33 -4.75 -8.23 -17.15
C GLU A 33 -4.55 -9.12 -15.91
N PRO A 34 -3.41 -9.83 -15.80
CA PRO A 34 -3.03 -10.49 -14.57
C PRO A 34 -2.97 -9.50 -13.39
N PRO A 35 -3.52 -9.84 -12.21
CA PRO A 35 -3.48 -8.96 -11.06
C PRO A 35 -2.05 -8.73 -10.58
N ALA A 36 -1.77 -7.50 -10.13
CA ALA A 36 -0.47 -7.11 -9.58
C ALA A 36 -0.69 -6.37 -8.26
N PRO A 37 0.22 -6.50 -7.27
CA PRO A 37 -0.01 -6.00 -5.92
C PRO A 37 0.04 -4.46 -5.92
N HIS A 38 -1.14 -3.85 -5.89
CA HIS A 38 -1.30 -2.40 -5.97
C HIS A 38 -2.28 -1.92 -4.91
N LEU A 39 -2.13 -0.67 -4.50
CA LEU A 39 -3.14 0.07 -3.75
C LEU A 39 -3.66 1.22 -4.58
N ARG A 40 -4.97 1.43 -4.56
CA ARG A 40 -5.60 2.67 -5.02
C ARG A 40 -5.65 3.66 -3.86
N LEU A 41 -5.13 4.86 -4.10
CA LEU A 41 -5.13 5.96 -3.16
C LEU A 41 -6.07 7.06 -3.66
N SER A 42 -6.82 7.65 -2.73
CA SER A 42 -7.66 8.83 -2.98
C SER A 42 -7.43 9.82 -1.85
N TYR A 43 -7.26 11.09 -2.20
CA TYR A 43 -7.07 12.20 -1.26
C TYR A 43 -8.32 13.10 -1.16
N VAL A 44 -9.35 12.83 -1.96
CA VAL A 44 -10.53 13.71 -2.12
C VAL A 44 -11.30 13.98 -0.82
N SER A 45 -11.24 13.06 0.14
CA SER A 45 -11.96 13.15 1.41
C SER A 45 -11.09 13.60 2.59
N THR A 46 -9.87 14.08 2.33
CA THR A 46 -8.98 14.53 3.41
C THR A 46 -9.36 15.96 3.86
N PRO A 47 -9.41 16.24 5.18
CA PRO A 47 -9.75 17.58 5.68
C PRO A 47 -8.75 18.69 5.28
N GLY A 48 -7.52 18.32 4.93
CA GLY A 48 -6.46 19.25 4.58
C GLY A 48 -5.11 18.56 4.40
N ALA A 49 -4.09 19.35 4.03
CA ALA A 49 -2.74 18.86 3.74
C ALA A 49 -2.08 18.18 4.95
N ALA A 50 -2.26 18.72 6.16
CA ALA A 50 -1.68 18.13 7.38
C ALA A 50 -2.21 16.70 7.63
N GLN A 51 -3.51 16.47 7.48
CA GLN A 51 -4.11 15.14 7.63
C GLN A 51 -3.68 14.20 6.51
N LEU A 52 -3.43 14.73 5.31
CA LEU A 52 -2.88 13.94 4.21
C LEU A 52 -1.45 13.49 4.51
N GLU A 53 -0.60 14.38 5.03
CA GLU A 53 0.77 14.07 5.46
C GLU A 53 0.78 13.00 6.57
N ASP A 54 -0.03 13.20 7.62
CA ASP A 54 -0.21 12.22 8.68
C ASP A 54 -0.65 10.85 8.15
N GLY A 55 -1.61 10.85 7.20
CA GLY A 55 -2.09 9.63 6.56
C GLY A 55 -1.01 8.92 5.75
N VAL A 56 -0.18 9.67 5.03
CA VAL A 56 0.96 9.12 4.28
C VAL A 56 2.00 8.52 5.21
N GLN A 57 2.32 9.18 6.34
CA GLN A 57 3.28 8.67 7.31
C GLN A 57 2.79 7.36 7.95
N ARG A 58 1.52 7.29 8.34
CA ARG A 58 0.92 6.07 8.90
C ARG A 58 0.81 4.96 7.85
N LEU A 59 0.55 5.29 6.59
CA LEU A 59 0.59 4.32 5.50
C LEU A 59 2.02 3.77 5.28
N ALA A 60 3.03 4.63 5.35
CA ALA A 60 4.43 4.21 5.26
C ALA A 60 4.81 3.23 6.39
N GLN A 61 4.34 3.50 7.62
CA GLN A 61 4.50 2.59 8.75
C GLN A 61 3.83 1.23 8.49
N ALA A 62 2.59 1.21 7.99
CA ALA A 62 1.91 -0.04 7.65
C ALA A 62 2.63 -0.85 6.55
N LEU A 63 3.30 -0.16 5.61
CA LEU A 63 4.10 -0.80 4.57
C LEU A 63 5.41 -1.39 5.10
N ALA A 64 5.99 -0.80 6.14
CA ALA A 64 7.17 -1.33 6.82
C ALA A 64 6.82 -2.52 7.73
N ASP A 65 5.64 -2.50 8.37
CA ASP A 65 5.17 -3.54 9.30
C ASP A 65 4.45 -4.69 8.60
N GLY A 66 4.02 -4.50 7.36
CA GLY A 66 3.30 -5.51 6.59
C GLY A 66 4.16 -6.76 6.38
N PRO A 67 3.58 -7.97 6.46
CA PRO A 67 4.34 -9.18 6.17
C PRO A 67 4.83 -9.08 4.72
N THR A 68 6.14 -8.89 4.54
CA THR A 68 6.82 -9.45 3.38
C THR A 68 6.42 -10.91 3.36
N GLY A 69 5.59 -11.31 2.39
CA GLY A 69 5.19 -12.71 2.25
C GLY A 69 6.43 -13.62 2.22
N PRO A 70 6.29 -14.94 2.33
CA PRO A 70 7.42 -15.89 2.49
C PRO A 70 8.48 -15.84 1.37
N PHE A 71 8.30 -15.00 0.34
CA PHE A 71 9.22 -14.74 -0.76
C PHE A 71 9.78 -13.30 -0.81
N GLY A 72 9.54 -12.46 0.20
CA GLY A 72 9.90 -11.05 0.22
C GLY A 72 11.30 -10.78 0.79
N GLY A 73 12.34 -10.97 -0.02
CA GLY A 73 13.66 -10.41 0.24
C GLY A 73 13.72 -8.92 -0.14
N PRO A 74 14.61 -8.11 0.47
CA PRO A 74 14.74 -6.70 0.14
C PRO A 74 15.27 -6.55 -1.29
N ARG A 75 14.60 -5.76 -2.13
CA ARG A 75 15.12 -5.37 -3.45
C ARG A 75 15.08 -3.86 -3.59
N PHE A 76 16.13 -3.22 -3.10
CA PHE A 76 16.55 -1.92 -3.63
C PHE A 76 17.06 -2.17 -5.05
N ALA A 77 16.26 -1.86 -6.05
CA ALA A 77 16.74 -1.76 -7.42
C ALA A 77 17.32 -0.35 -7.62
N THR A 78 18.60 -0.20 -7.30
CA THR A 78 19.42 0.89 -7.86
C THR A 78 19.58 0.59 -9.35
N HIS A 79 18.97 1.40 -10.22
CA HIS A 79 19.45 1.56 -11.59
C HIS A 79 20.45 2.71 -11.58
N ALA A 80 21.69 2.38 -11.94
CA ALA A 80 22.69 3.33 -12.43
C ALA A 80 22.36 3.75 -13.87
#